data_AF-A8ZMT3-F1
#
_entry.id   AF-A8ZMT3-F1
#
_cell.length_a   1.000
_cell.length_b   1.000
_cell.length_c   1.000
_cell.angle_alpha   90.00
_cell.angle_beta   90.00
_cell.angle_gamma   90.00
#
_symmetry.space_group_name_H-M   'P 1'
#
loop_
_entity.id
_entity.type
_entity.pdbx_description
1 polymer ?
#
loop_
_entity_poly.entity_id
_entity_poly.type
_entity_poly.pdbx_seq_one_letter_code
_entity_poly.pdbx_strand_id
1 'polypeptide(L)' 'MELLATHPGVPIARSEFLDKVWGYSRETNIDTQVIDVHISHLRRKLGDSCERPKLIHTVHGVGYALKL' A
#
# COMPACT_ATOMS: atom_id res chain seq x y z
N MET A 1 4.37 4.00 -5.82
CA MET A 1 2.96 4.40 -5.59
C MET A 1 2.11 4.37 -6.87
N GLU A 2 2.68 4.14 -8.06
CA GLU A 2 1.91 3.89 -9.30
C GLU A 2 1.09 2.60 -9.26
N LEU A 3 1.46 1.65 -8.40
CA LEU A 3 0.87 0.32 -8.36
C LEU A 3 -0.63 0.32 -8.03
N LEU A 4 -1.01 1.13 -7.04
CA LEU A 4 -2.38 1.33 -6.63
C LEU A 4 -3.21 2.06 -7.70
N ALA A 5 -2.59 3.04 -8.38
CA ALA A 5 -3.25 3.80 -9.43
C ALA A 5 -3.44 2.99 -10.73
N THR A 6 -2.58 2.00 -10.98
CA THR A 6 -2.66 1.13 -12.17
C THR A 6 -3.66 -0.02 -12.01
N HIS A 7 -4.06 -0.36 -10.78
CA HIS A 7 -5.02 -1.43 -10.49
C HIS A 7 -6.11 -0.97 -9.52
N PRO A 8 -7.01 -0.05 -9.93
CA PRO A 8 -8.10 0.40 -9.08
C PRO A 8 -9.02 -0.77 -8.70
N GLY A 9 -9.36 -0.85 -7.42
CA GLY A 9 -10.23 -1.86 -6.83
C GLY A 9 -9.56 -3.19 -6.49
N VAL A 10 -8.33 -3.44 -6.95
CA VAL A 10 -7.61 -4.69 -6.69
C VAL A 10 -6.81 -4.57 -5.38
N PRO A 11 -7.00 -5.48 -4.41
CA PRO A 11 -6.13 -5.56 -3.24
C PRO A 11 -4.73 -5.99 -3.65
N ILE A 12 -3.74 -5.18 -3.33
CA ILE A 12 -2.33 -5.48 -3.55
C ILE A 12 -1.69 -5.89 -2.23
N ALA A 13 -0.92 -6.98 -2.25
CA ALA A 13 -0.28 -7.51 -1.06
C ALA A 13 0.88 -6.63 -0.58
N ARG A 14 1.14 -6.60 0.73
CA ARG A 14 2.31 -5.86 1.29
C ARG A 14 3.64 -6.32 0.69
N SER A 15 3.78 -7.62 0.44
CA SER A 15 4.96 -8.21 -0.21
C SER A 15 5.13 -7.72 -1.65
N GLU A 16 4.04 -7.54 -2.42
CA GLU A 16 4.11 -7.00 -3.78
C GLU A 16 4.53 -5.52 -3.79
N PHE A 17 4.09 -4.75 -2.80
CA PHE A 17 4.59 -3.38 -2.63
C PHE A 17 6.09 -3.36 -2.34
N LEU A 18 6.57 -4.27 -1.50
CA LEU A 18 7.99 -4.43 -1.21
C LEU A 18 8.80 -4.77 -2.46
N ASP A 19 8.37 -5.78 -3.22
CA ASP A 19 9.04 -6.21 -4.46
C ASP A 19 9.11 -5.07 -5.49
N LYS A 20 8.01 -4.33 -5.68
CA LYS A 20 7.95 -3.23 -6.66
C LYS A 20 8.71 -1.97 -6.26
N VAL A 21 8.84 -1.67 -4.96
CA VAL A 21 9.52 -0.45 -4.48
C VAL A 21 11.01 -0.70 -4.24
N TRP A 22 11.38 -1.88 -3.73
CA TRP A 22 12.76 -2.21 -3.39
C TRP A 22 13.45 -3.13 -4.41
N GLY A 23 12.76 -3.59 -5.45
CA GLY A 23 13.35 -4.23 -6.62
C GLY A 23 13.81 -5.67 -6.42
N TYR A 24 14.45 -5.99 -5.30
CA TYR A 24 14.89 -7.33 -4.92
C TYR A 24 15.24 -7.30 -3.44
N SER A 25 14.57 -8.11 -2.62
CA SER A 25 15.24 -9.09 -1.75
C SER A 25 14.23 -9.73 -0.80
N ARG A 26 13.81 -10.95 -1.17
CA ARG A 26 13.33 -11.97 -0.21
C ARG A 26 14.37 -12.29 0.89
N GLU A 27 15.56 -11.69 0.79
CA GLU A 27 16.71 -11.81 1.68
C GLU A 27 16.81 -10.70 2.73
N THR A 28 16.04 -9.62 2.61
CA THR A 28 16.01 -8.58 3.63
C THR A 28 14.75 -8.73 4.48
N ASN A 29 14.92 -8.86 5.79
CA ASN A 29 13.85 -8.68 6.78
C ASN A 29 13.37 -7.21 6.79
N ILE A 30 13.12 -6.61 5.63
CA ILE A 30 12.43 -5.33 5.56
C ILE A 30 11.01 -5.62 6.02
N ASP A 31 10.73 -5.10 7.21
CA ASP A 31 9.43 -5.29 7.83
C ASP A 31 8.36 -4.68 6.93
N THR A 32 7.30 -5.45 6.67
CA THR A 32 6.13 -5.00 5.94
C THR A 32 5.52 -3.70 6.52
N GLN A 33 5.88 -3.34 7.76
CA GLN A 33 5.63 -2.04 8.38
C GLN A 33 6.12 -0.82 7.57
N VAL A 34 7.18 -0.96 6.76
CA VAL A 34 7.64 0.15 5.90
C VAL A 34 6.58 0.52 4.85
N ILE A 35 5.80 -0.47 4.39
CA ILE A 35 4.66 -0.23 3.49
C ILE A 35 3.59 0.60 4.18
N ASP A 36 3.31 0.30 5.45
CA ASP A 36 2.28 1.01 6.23
C ASP A 36 2.64 2.50 6.40
N VAL A 37 3.93 2.82 6.63
CA VAL A 37 4.42 4.21 6.66
C VAL A 37 4.22 4.91 5.32
N HIS A 38 4.55 4.22 4.23
CA HIS A 38 4.36 4.74 2.88
C HIS A 38 2.88 5.00 2.58
N ILE A 39 1.99 4.07 2.92
CA ILE A 39 0.54 4.23 2.77
C ILE A 39 0.03 5.41 3.62
N SER A 40 0.53 5.58 4.84
CA SER A 40 0.19 6.72 5.69
C SER A 40 0.57 8.06 5.04
N HIS A 41 1.79 8.14 4.47
CA HIS A 41 2.22 9.33 3.72
C HIS A 41 1.38 9.56 2.47
N LEU A 42 1.00 8.51 1.73
CA LEU A 42 0.15 8.66 0.55
C LEU A 42 -1.25 9.15 0.94
N ARG A 43 -1.86 8.56 1.96
CA ARG A 43 -3.15 9.01 2.51
C ARG A 43 -3.11 10.49 2.84
N ARG A 44 -2.09 10.94 3.59
CA ARG A 44 -1.90 12.35 3.91
C ARG A 44 -1.78 13.25 2.67
N LYS A 45 -1.03 12.83 1.64
CA LYS A 45 -0.90 13.58 0.38
C LYS A 45 -2.21 13.66 -0.41
N LEU A 46 -3.05 12.64 -0.32
CA LEU A 46 -4.35 12.57 -0.99
C LEU A 46 -5.50 13.17 -0.15
N GLY A 47 -5.23 13.65 1.07
CA GLY A 47 -6.27 14.11 1.99
C GLY A 47 -7.19 12.99 2.50
N ASP A 48 -6.69 11.75 2.49
CA ASP A 48 -7.39 10.54 2.95
C ASP A 48 -6.97 10.14 4.38
N SER A 49 -7.75 9.28 5.04
CA SER A 49 -7.51 8.86 6.43
C SER A 49 -7.70 7.36 6.63
N CYS A 50 -7.03 6.77 7.62
CA CYS A 50 -7.25 5.35 7.96
C CYS A 50 -8.60 5.12 8.64
N GLU A 51 -9.11 6.11 9.37
CA GLU A 51 -10.36 6.00 10.13
C GLU A 51 -11.59 6.11 9.23
N ARG A 52 -11.48 6.92 8.17
CA ARG A 52 -12.51 7.10 7.14
C ARG A 52 -11.85 7.09 5.76
N PRO A 53 -11.44 5.91 5.27
CA PRO A 53 -10.79 5.78 3.98
C PRO A 53 -11.80 6.05 2.86
N LYS A 54 -11.51 7.06 2.04
CA LYS A 54 -12.23 7.38 0.81
C LYS A 54 -11.51 6.84 -0.42
N LEU A 55 -10.18 6.77 -0.36
CA LEU A 55 -9.34 6.42 -1.50
C LEU A 55 -8.59 5.12 -1.25
N ILE A 56 -7.87 5.01 -0.14
CA ILE A 56 -7.01 3.85 0.14
C ILE A 56 -7.64 2.99 1.23
N HIS A 57 -8.16 1.84 0.83
CA HIS A 57 -8.78 0.88 1.73
C HIS A 57 -7.76 -0.16 2.21
N THR A 58 -7.77 -0.43 3.51
CA THR A 58 -7.03 -1.55 4.10
C THR A 58 -7.85 -2.82 3.95
N VAL A 59 -7.30 -3.83 3.28
CA VAL A 59 -7.88 -5.17 3.18
C VAL A 59 -7.13 -6.07 4.16
N HIS A 60 -7.76 -6.36 5.29
CA HIS A 60 -7.14 -7.13 6.37
C HIS A 60 -6.67 -8.50 5.87
N GLY A 61 -5.47 -8.93 6.31
CA GLY A 61 -4.83 -10.17 5.84
C GLY A 61 -4.26 -10.15 4.42
N VAL A 62 -4.54 -9.09 3.62
CA VAL A 62 -4.08 -9.01 2.22
C VAL A 62 -3.14 -7.82 2.04
N GLY A 63 -3.62 -6.60 2.22
CA GLY A 63 -2.84 -5.38 1.99
C GLY A 63 -3.71 -4.16 1.73
N TYR A 64 -3.50 -3.49 0.60
CA TYR A 64 -4.13 -2.19 0.31
C TYR A 64 -4.74 -2.16 -1.08
N ALA A 65 -5.89 -1.50 -1.21
CA ALA A 65 -6.56 -1.26 -2.48
C ALA A 65 -6.86 0.23 -2.65
N LEU A 66 -6.75 0.74 -3.88
CA LEU A 66 -7.21 2.09 -4.23
C LEU A 66 -8.62 1.97 -4.77
N LYS A 67 -9.56 2.70 -4.19
CA LYS A 67 -10.95 2.78 -4.65
C LYS A 67 -11.25 4.26 -4.89
N LEU A 68 -11.61 4.60 -6.12
CA LEU A 68 -12.04 5.94 -6.51
C LEU A 68 -13.55 6.08 -6.29
#